data_AF-A0A100VZ74-F1
#
_entry.id   AF-A0A100VZ74-F1
#
_cell.length_a   1.000
_cell.length_b   1.000
_cell.length_c   1.000
_cell.angle_alpha   90.00
_cell.angle_beta   90.00
_cell.angle_gamma   90.00
#
_symmetry.space_group_name_H-M   'P 1'
#
loop_
_entity.id
_entity.type
_entity.pdbx_description
1 polymer ?
#
loop_
_entity_poly.entity_id
_entity_poly.type
_entity_poly.pdbx_seq_one_letter_code
_entity_poly.pdbx_strand_id
1 'polypeptide(L)'
;MHNVAPEKAQTVAYPAPGSRPTRPNGEVLPPHVIVLFGATGDLAKRKLIPGLAYLDQSSFSPDIRVVATSLEDYTKEQFLEHAKAAVDEFATRHPTDEQWKSFADKVQYVPQSAGPAALAAAVATAEEELGPDARRLHYLSVPPKAAESVITMLKEADLVKRSKVVMEKPFGTDLQSAVALNAFVHRTFKESQIFRIDHFLGKEAAQNILAFRFANGLFEPIWNRNFIDHIQIDIPETLGLDQRANFYESTGAFKDMVVTHLFQVMAFVVMEPPTALEPRAISEEKNKVFRSMLPINTSEVVRGQYQGYRSEKGVAPDSETETFIALKVGIDNWRWAGVPIYLRTGKRMAEGQRIISIAFKEAPRTMFPAGSGVGAQGPDHLTFDLADASKVSLSFYGKRPGPGMRLEKLSMQFSTQETAEIADVLEAYERLILDAMRGDHTLFTTAEGIESLWERSEPLLEDPPVVKMYPQGTWGPNAIHQLIAPNAWRLPFERVWRE
;
A
#
# COMPACT_ATOMS: atom_id res chain seq x y z
N MET A 1 49.13 2.37 -25.34
CA MET A 1 48.63 1.20 -24.59
C MET A 1 47.37 1.62 -23.87
N HIS A 2 46.19 1.40 -24.48
CA HIS A 2 44.92 1.54 -23.78
C HIS A 2 44.43 0.15 -23.41
N ASN A 3 44.38 -0.07 -22.11
CA ASN A 3 43.98 -1.32 -21.47
C ASN A 3 42.44 -1.38 -21.52
N VAL A 4 41.89 -2.03 -22.56
CA VAL A 4 40.46 -2.33 -22.62
C VAL A 4 40.24 -3.52 -21.69
N ALA A 5 39.58 -3.28 -20.56
CA ALA A 5 39.18 -4.34 -19.64
C ALA A 5 38.34 -5.39 -20.42
N PRO A 6 38.52 -6.70 -20.16
CA PRO A 6 37.76 -7.72 -20.87
C PRO A 6 36.27 -7.56 -20.55
N GLU A 7 35.44 -7.45 -21.59
CA GLU A 7 33.99 -7.53 -21.47
C GLU A 7 33.65 -8.80 -20.70
N LYS A 8 33.07 -8.64 -19.50
CA LYS A 8 32.58 -9.78 -18.71
C LYS A 8 31.64 -10.60 -19.59
N ALA A 9 31.93 -11.89 -19.74
CA ALA A 9 31.03 -12.82 -20.42
C ALA A 9 29.63 -12.69 -19.81
N GLN A 10 28.67 -12.23 -20.62
CA GLN A 10 27.28 -12.10 -20.18
C GLN A 10 26.69 -13.50 -19.99
N THR A 11 26.31 -13.85 -18.77
CA THR A 11 25.63 -15.11 -18.44
C THR A 11 24.11 -15.03 -18.64
N VAL A 12 23.60 -13.86 -19.04
CA VAL A 12 22.18 -13.58 -19.26
C VAL A 12 22.03 -12.97 -20.65
N ALA A 13 21.15 -13.54 -21.47
CA ALA A 13 20.77 -12.99 -22.76
C ALA A 13 19.83 -11.80 -22.55
N TYR A 14 20.39 -10.61 -22.29
CA TYR A 14 19.63 -9.39 -22.45
C TYR A 14 19.44 -9.11 -23.95
N PRO A 15 18.31 -8.53 -24.38
CA PRO A 15 18.24 -7.87 -25.68
C PRO A 15 19.45 -6.94 -25.83
N ALA A 16 20.04 -6.86 -27.03
CA ALA A 16 21.26 -6.07 -27.26
C ALA A 16 21.11 -4.66 -26.65
N PRO A 17 22.19 -4.05 -26.11
CA PRO A 17 22.13 -2.70 -25.57
C PRO A 17 21.44 -1.73 -26.56
N GLY A 18 20.32 -1.11 -26.15
CA GLY A 18 19.48 -0.28 -27.04
C GLY A 18 18.24 -0.95 -27.65
N SER A 19 18.05 -2.26 -27.46
CA SER A 19 16.84 -2.99 -27.94
C SER A 19 15.64 -2.85 -27.01
N ARG A 20 15.85 -2.41 -25.77
CA ARG A 20 14.75 -1.99 -24.90
C ARG A 20 14.25 -0.64 -25.41
N PRO A 21 12.92 -0.43 -25.52
CA PRO A 21 12.40 0.89 -25.86
C PRO A 21 13.01 1.91 -24.91
N THR A 22 13.82 2.84 -25.44
CA THR A 22 14.29 3.99 -24.69
C THR A 22 13.08 4.84 -24.36
N ARG A 23 12.67 4.85 -23.10
CA ARG A 23 11.77 5.87 -22.57
C ARG A 23 12.59 6.85 -21.75
N PRO A 24 12.29 8.15 -21.82
CA PRO A 24 13.10 9.17 -21.18
C PRO A 24 12.99 9.02 -19.66
N ASN A 25 13.98 8.37 -19.04
CA ASN A 25 14.24 8.54 -17.62
C ASN A 25 14.75 9.98 -17.45
N GLY A 26 13.92 10.84 -16.85
CA GLY A 26 14.30 12.22 -16.55
C GLY A 26 13.48 13.31 -17.26
N GLU A 27 12.24 13.07 -17.66
CA GLU A 27 11.36 14.19 -18.01
C GLU A 27 11.19 15.11 -16.78
N VAL A 28 11.62 16.37 -16.94
CA VAL A 28 11.35 17.44 -15.99
C VAL A 28 9.84 17.52 -15.83
N LEU A 29 9.35 17.35 -14.60
CA LEU A 29 7.92 17.47 -14.34
C LEU A 29 7.47 18.88 -14.70
N PRO A 30 6.36 19.05 -15.44
CA PRO A 30 5.84 20.39 -15.69
C PRO A 30 5.40 21.02 -14.36
N PRO A 31 5.33 22.36 -14.26
CA PRO A 31 4.73 23.03 -13.11
C PRO A 31 3.30 22.53 -12.80
N HIS A 32 2.92 22.51 -11.52
CA HIS A 32 1.61 22.00 -11.09
C HIS A 32 0.82 22.98 -10.22
N VAL A 33 -0.45 23.19 -10.53
CA VAL A 33 -1.44 23.71 -9.60
C VAL A 33 -2.08 22.55 -8.86
N ILE A 34 -1.93 22.51 -7.54
CA ILE A 34 -2.50 21.50 -6.66
C ILE A 34 -3.76 22.09 -6.03
N VAL A 35 -4.92 21.51 -6.34
CA VAL A 35 -6.18 21.88 -5.71
C VAL A 35 -6.46 20.91 -4.57
N LEU A 36 -6.36 21.37 -3.33
CA LEU A 36 -6.53 20.56 -2.14
C LEU A 36 -7.94 20.75 -1.57
N PHE A 37 -8.81 19.76 -1.76
CA PHE A 37 -10.14 19.73 -1.15
C PHE A 37 -10.09 19.12 0.24
N GLY A 38 -10.81 19.72 1.19
CA GLY A 38 -10.77 19.32 2.60
C GLY A 38 -9.46 19.73 3.29
N ALA A 39 -8.89 20.86 2.86
CA ALA A 39 -7.63 21.41 3.34
C ALA A 39 -7.59 21.69 4.85
N THR A 40 -8.73 21.85 5.52
CA THR A 40 -8.85 22.04 6.99
C THR A 40 -9.03 20.72 7.76
N GLY A 41 -9.17 19.59 7.04
CA GLY A 41 -9.41 18.28 7.64
C GLY A 41 -8.16 17.67 8.30
N ASP A 42 -8.37 16.64 9.13
CA ASP A 42 -7.30 16.00 9.92
C ASP A 42 -6.15 15.45 9.05
N LEU A 43 -6.48 14.77 7.93
CA LEU A 43 -5.47 14.26 7.00
C LEU A 43 -4.65 15.39 6.36
N ALA A 44 -5.32 16.46 5.93
CA ALA A 44 -4.64 17.61 5.35
C ALA A 44 -3.70 18.27 6.36
N LYS A 45 -4.19 18.52 7.59
CA LYS A 45 -3.41 19.08 8.69
C LYS A 45 -2.17 18.22 9.02
N ARG A 46 -2.35 16.91 9.15
CA ARG A 46 -1.29 16.02 9.65
C ARG A 46 -0.28 15.58 8.60
N LYS A 47 -0.69 15.50 7.33
CA LYS A 47 0.11 14.86 6.28
C LYS A 47 0.24 15.67 5.00
N LEU A 48 -0.85 16.22 4.47
CA LEU A 48 -0.80 16.85 3.13
C LEU A 48 -0.17 18.25 3.17
N ILE A 49 -0.57 19.12 4.10
CA ILE A 49 0.00 20.47 4.21
C ILE A 49 1.50 20.40 4.56
N PRO A 50 1.94 19.64 5.60
CA PRO A 50 3.36 19.44 5.85
C PRO A 50 4.11 18.85 4.65
N GLY A 51 3.53 17.85 3.99
CA GLY A 51 4.16 17.22 2.82
C GLY A 51 4.28 18.16 1.63
N LEU A 52 3.28 19.01 1.36
CA LEU A 52 3.34 20.02 0.30
C LEU A 52 4.38 21.11 0.59
N ALA A 53 4.46 21.56 1.85
CA ALA A 53 5.48 22.52 2.27
C ALA A 53 6.90 21.95 2.10
N TYR A 54 7.09 20.67 2.41
CA TYR A 54 8.37 19.99 2.16
C TYR A 54 8.65 19.82 0.66
N LEU A 55 7.67 19.35 -0.13
CA LEU A 55 7.82 19.15 -1.56
C LEU A 55 8.21 20.45 -2.28
N ASP A 56 7.64 21.58 -1.90
CA ASP A 56 7.97 22.91 -2.44
C ASP A 56 9.45 23.28 -2.29
N GLN A 57 10.09 22.79 -1.24
CA GLN A 57 11.50 23.04 -0.92
C GLN A 57 12.42 21.94 -1.49
N SER A 58 11.85 20.82 -1.94
CA SER A 58 12.59 19.67 -2.42
C SER A 58 13.02 19.85 -3.88
N SER A 59 14.15 19.27 -4.26
CA SER A 59 14.59 19.18 -5.66
C SER A 59 13.76 18.19 -6.50
N PHE A 60 12.86 17.43 -5.85
CA PHE A 60 12.04 16.41 -6.50
C PHE A 60 10.78 16.98 -7.16
N SER A 61 10.26 18.09 -6.64
CA SER A 61 9.02 18.71 -7.09
C SER A 61 9.28 19.74 -8.20
N PRO A 62 8.39 19.88 -9.20
CA PRO A 62 8.37 21.06 -10.04
C PRO A 62 7.94 22.30 -9.24
N ASP A 63 7.92 23.48 -9.88
CA ASP A 63 7.27 24.65 -9.28
C ASP A 63 5.77 24.38 -9.07
N ILE A 64 5.28 24.67 -7.87
CA ILE A 64 3.91 24.38 -7.46
C ILE A 64 3.18 25.63 -6.99
N ARG A 65 1.87 25.64 -7.23
CA ARG A 65 0.91 26.54 -6.57
C ARG A 65 -0.15 25.70 -5.90
N VAL A 66 -0.62 26.13 -4.73
CA VAL A 66 -1.63 25.40 -3.97
C VAL A 66 -2.90 26.24 -3.89
N VAL A 67 -4.01 25.71 -4.37
CA VAL A 67 -5.35 26.27 -4.18
C VAL A 67 -6.07 25.37 -3.19
N ALA A 68 -6.07 25.77 -1.92
CA ALA A 68 -6.74 25.07 -0.85
C ALA A 68 -8.24 25.43 -0.81
N THR A 69 -9.09 24.47 -0.53
CA THR A 69 -10.54 24.69 -0.43
C THR A 69 -11.18 23.75 0.58
N SER A 70 -12.03 24.30 1.46
CA SER A 70 -12.80 23.56 2.46
C SER A 70 -14.16 24.21 2.71
N LEU A 71 -14.96 23.60 3.59
CA LEU A 71 -16.29 24.12 3.95
C LEU A 71 -16.20 25.39 4.83
N GLU A 72 -15.10 25.57 5.54
CA GLU A 72 -14.87 26.71 6.43
C GLU A 72 -14.68 28.01 5.64
N ASP A 73 -15.38 29.07 6.07
CA ASP A 73 -15.26 30.42 5.47
C ASP A 73 -14.04 31.17 6.04
N TYR A 74 -12.84 30.69 5.72
CA TYR A 74 -11.58 31.38 6.04
C TYR A 74 -11.19 32.41 4.99
N THR A 75 -10.51 33.47 5.44
CA THR A 75 -9.66 34.27 4.55
C THR A 75 -8.36 33.54 4.24
N LYS A 76 -7.60 34.01 3.24
CA LYS A 76 -6.26 33.47 2.94
C LYS A 76 -5.36 33.50 4.18
N GLU A 77 -5.37 34.59 4.94
CA GLU A 77 -4.52 34.80 6.12
C GLU A 77 -4.87 33.81 7.23
N GLN A 78 -6.16 33.62 7.51
CA GLN A 78 -6.63 32.65 8.51
C GLN A 78 -6.25 31.22 8.12
N PHE A 79 -6.38 30.88 6.83
CA PHE A 79 -5.94 29.56 6.36
C PHE A 79 -4.42 29.39 6.47
N LEU A 80 -3.62 30.43 6.19
CA LEU A 80 -2.17 30.36 6.35
C LEU A 80 -1.74 30.20 7.81
N GLU A 81 -2.43 30.82 8.77
CA GLU A 81 -2.22 30.58 10.20
C GLU A 81 -2.52 29.12 10.58
N HIS A 82 -3.63 28.58 10.08
CA HIS A 82 -3.98 27.16 10.27
C HIS A 82 -2.91 26.23 9.67
N ALA A 83 -2.46 26.52 8.45
CA ALA A 83 -1.44 25.75 7.76
C ALA A 83 -0.08 25.85 8.47
N LYS A 84 0.31 27.01 9.00
CA LYS A 84 1.54 27.17 9.78
C LYS A 84 1.50 26.32 11.04
N ALA A 85 0.40 26.38 11.79
CA ALA A 85 0.22 25.56 12.99
C ALA A 85 0.29 24.05 12.66
N ALA A 86 -0.25 23.63 11.52
CA ALA A 86 -0.17 22.26 11.05
C ALA A 86 1.27 21.81 10.76
N VAL A 87 2.05 22.66 10.06
CA VAL A 87 3.47 22.42 9.78
C VAL A 87 4.29 22.39 11.06
N ASP A 88 4.04 23.30 12.00
CA ASP A 88 4.78 23.37 13.27
C ASP A 88 4.49 22.17 14.18
N GLU A 89 3.29 21.61 14.14
CA GLU A 89 2.89 20.47 14.97
C GLU A 89 3.29 19.12 14.37
N PHE A 90 3.17 18.94 13.04
CA PHE A 90 3.23 17.62 12.41
C PHE A 90 4.35 17.42 11.40
N ALA A 91 5.03 18.47 10.93
CA ALA A 91 6.13 18.29 9.99
C ALA A 91 7.29 17.57 10.68
N THR A 92 7.80 16.51 10.08
CA THR A 92 9.05 15.89 10.51
C THR A 92 10.26 16.74 10.14
N ARG A 93 10.15 17.50 9.04
CA ARG A 93 11.16 18.43 8.53
C ARG A 93 10.56 19.83 8.54
N HIS A 94 10.95 20.64 9.52
CA HIS A 94 10.43 22.00 9.66
C HIS A 94 11.14 22.95 8.66
N PRO A 95 10.37 23.71 7.85
CA PRO A 95 10.94 24.75 7.01
C PRO A 95 11.48 25.91 7.87
N THR A 96 12.50 26.61 7.37
CA THR A 96 12.89 27.92 7.96
C THR A 96 11.78 28.95 7.75
N ASP A 97 11.85 30.08 8.45
CA ASP A 97 10.87 31.16 8.29
C ASP A 97 10.83 31.71 6.84
N GLU A 98 11.97 31.76 6.16
CA GLU A 98 12.06 32.15 4.75
C GLU A 98 11.42 31.11 3.84
N GLN A 99 11.66 29.83 4.10
CA GLN A 99 11.07 28.73 3.33
C GLN A 99 9.55 28.68 3.52
N TRP A 100 9.07 28.85 4.75
CA TRP A 100 7.65 28.96 5.03
C TRP A 100 7.03 30.16 4.32
N LYS A 101 7.66 31.33 4.38
CA LYS A 101 7.17 32.53 3.70
C LYS A 101 7.07 32.29 2.19
N SER A 102 8.09 31.67 1.59
CA SER A 102 8.08 31.31 0.17
C SER A 102 6.93 30.36 -0.19
N PHE A 103 6.64 29.36 0.65
CA PHE A 103 5.52 28.46 0.44
C PHE A 103 4.17 29.18 0.64
N ALA A 104 4.02 29.99 1.68
CA ALA A 104 2.80 30.74 1.99
C ALA A 104 2.40 31.70 0.86
N ASP A 105 3.37 32.30 0.18
CA ASP A 105 3.13 33.17 -0.98
C ASP A 105 2.49 32.40 -2.15
N LYS A 106 2.79 31.10 -2.29
CA LYS A 106 2.28 30.19 -3.34
C LYS A 106 0.92 29.57 -3.02
N VAL A 107 0.38 29.82 -1.82
CA VAL A 107 -0.88 29.25 -1.34
C VAL A 107 -2.01 30.27 -1.49
N GLN A 108 -3.15 29.82 -2.02
CA GLN A 108 -4.42 30.53 -2.02
C GLN A 108 -5.48 29.68 -1.31
N TYR A 109 -6.47 30.34 -0.72
CA TYR A 109 -7.62 29.67 -0.11
C TYR A 109 -8.92 30.16 -0.77
N VAL A 110 -9.78 29.22 -1.16
CA VAL A 110 -11.12 29.51 -1.70
C VAL A 110 -12.14 28.69 -0.90
N PRO A 111 -13.04 29.32 -0.13
CA PRO A 111 -14.08 28.58 0.58
C PRO A 111 -15.05 27.95 -0.42
N GLN A 112 -15.54 26.73 -0.15
CA GLN A 112 -16.47 26.02 -1.05
C GLN A 112 -17.79 26.78 -1.25
N SER A 113 -18.18 27.63 -0.28
CA SER A 113 -19.33 28.52 -0.36
C SER A 113 -19.23 29.55 -1.51
N ALA A 114 -18.02 29.89 -1.95
CA ALA A 114 -17.78 30.80 -3.09
C ALA A 114 -18.08 30.13 -4.46
N GLY A 115 -18.22 28.81 -4.49
CA GLY A 115 -18.68 28.04 -5.64
C GLY A 115 -17.64 27.81 -6.75
N PRO A 116 -18.03 27.10 -7.82
CA PRO A 116 -17.13 26.64 -8.89
C PRO A 116 -16.40 27.77 -9.64
N ALA A 117 -17.07 28.91 -9.83
CA ALA A 117 -16.51 30.05 -10.57
C ALA A 117 -15.32 30.71 -9.84
N ALA A 118 -15.42 30.86 -8.52
CA ALA A 118 -14.33 31.39 -7.70
C ALA A 118 -13.13 30.43 -7.69
N LEU A 119 -13.40 29.12 -7.59
CA LEU A 119 -12.35 28.10 -7.67
C LEU A 119 -11.63 28.13 -9.03
N ALA A 120 -12.39 28.22 -10.13
CA ALA A 120 -11.82 28.32 -11.47
C ALA A 120 -10.94 29.56 -11.63
N ALA A 121 -11.36 30.71 -11.10
CA ALA A 121 -10.58 31.95 -11.15
C ALA A 121 -9.26 31.83 -10.37
N ALA A 122 -9.27 31.27 -9.15
CA ALA A 122 -8.06 31.06 -8.36
C ALA A 122 -7.07 30.12 -9.05
N VAL A 123 -7.57 29.03 -9.66
CA VAL A 123 -6.73 28.10 -10.42
C VAL A 123 -6.17 28.77 -11.68
N ALA A 124 -6.95 29.60 -12.38
CA ALA A 124 -6.46 30.33 -13.55
C ALA A 124 -5.32 31.30 -13.18
N THR A 125 -5.46 32.07 -12.10
CA THR A 125 -4.38 32.93 -11.59
C THR A 125 -3.12 32.12 -11.27
N ALA A 126 -3.26 30.99 -10.59
CA ALA A 126 -2.14 30.10 -10.28
C ALA A 126 -1.48 29.51 -11.54
N GLU A 127 -2.25 29.18 -12.58
CA GLU A 127 -1.71 28.71 -13.86
C GLU A 127 -0.98 29.82 -14.62
N GLU A 128 -1.47 31.06 -14.58
CA GLU A 128 -0.81 32.22 -15.20
C GLU A 128 0.56 32.49 -14.58
N GLU A 129 0.70 32.35 -13.26
CA GLU A 129 1.98 32.48 -12.56
C GLU A 129 2.99 31.39 -12.91
N LEU A 130 2.52 30.17 -13.21
CA LEU A 130 3.36 29.01 -13.54
C LEU A 130 3.69 28.91 -15.04
N GLY A 131 2.86 29.51 -15.90
CA GLY A 131 3.03 29.51 -17.36
C GLY A 131 2.22 28.44 -18.10
N PRO A 132 2.34 28.38 -19.44
CA PRO A 132 1.40 27.67 -20.32
C PRO A 132 1.39 26.13 -20.15
N ASP A 133 2.49 25.56 -19.65
CA ASP A 133 2.66 24.12 -19.46
C ASP A 133 2.10 23.58 -18.14
N ALA A 134 1.55 24.48 -17.29
CA ALA A 134 0.98 24.12 -16.00
C ALA A 134 -0.05 22.98 -16.12
N ARG A 135 0.11 22.00 -15.24
CA ARG A 135 -0.81 20.87 -15.05
C ARG A 135 -1.56 21.02 -13.74
N ARG A 136 -2.63 20.25 -13.57
CA ARG A 136 -3.47 20.32 -12.37
C ARG A 136 -3.44 18.98 -11.63
N LEU A 137 -3.35 19.02 -10.31
CA LEU A 137 -3.53 17.86 -9.45
C LEU A 137 -4.62 18.17 -8.43
N HIS A 138 -5.75 17.47 -8.52
CA HIS A 138 -6.85 17.60 -7.56
C HIS A 138 -6.70 16.55 -6.49
N TYR A 139 -6.45 16.95 -5.23
CA TYR A 139 -6.37 16.03 -4.11
C TYR A 139 -7.67 16.09 -3.30
N LEU A 140 -8.39 14.97 -3.24
CA LEU A 140 -9.68 14.86 -2.55
C LEU A 140 -9.45 14.31 -1.13
N SER A 141 -9.04 15.18 -0.21
CA SER A 141 -8.94 14.86 1.22
C SER A 141 -10.28 15.08 1.92
N VAL A 142 -11.34 14.48 1.37
CA VAL A 142 -12.72 14.64 1.84
C VAL A 142 -13.34 13.29 2.19
N PRO A 143 -14.34 13.23 3.08
CA PRO A 143 -15.08 11.99 3.33
C PRO A 143 -15.72 11.44 2.05
N PRO A 144 -15.90 10.12 1.91
CA PRO A 144 -16.44 9.49 0.69
C PRO A 144 -17.76 10.09 0.20
N LYS A 145 -18.65 10.42 1.14
CA LYS A 145 -19.96 11.05 0.83
C LYS A 145 -19.84 12.41 0.14
N ALA A 146 -18.71 13.09 0.29
CA ALA A 146 -18.44 14.39 -0.33
C ALA A 146 -17.67 14.29 -1.66
N ALA A 147 -17.11 13.12 -2.01
CA ALA A 147 -16.31 12.96 -3.22
C ALA A 147 -17.10 13.25 -4.50
N GLU A 148 -18.37 12.83 -4.58
CA GLU A 148 -19.22 13.09 -5.74
C GLU A 148 -19.50 14.59 -5.94
N SER A 149 -19.75 15.30 -4.83
CA SER A 149 -19.93 16.76 -4.82
C SER A 149 -18.68 17.47 -5.34
N VAL A 150 -17.50 17.09 -4.86
CA VAL A 150 -16.22 17.67 -5.29
C VAL A 150 -15.96 17.42 -6.78
N ILE A 151 -16.19 16.20 -7.27
CA ILE A 151 -16.03 15.89 -8.70
C ILE A 151 -17.01 16.68 -9.56
N THR A 152 -18.23 16.90 -9.08
CA THR A 152 -19.23 17.73 -9.76
C THR A 152 -18.76 19.18 -9.83
N MET A 153 -18.28 19.74 -8.71
CA MET A 153 -17.71 21.09 -8.66
C MET A 153 -16.52 21.26 -9.61
N LEU A 154 -15.61 20.28 -9.67
CA LEU A 154 -14.48 20.29 -10.61
C LEU A 154 -14.92 20.29 -12.08
N LYS A 155 -16.01 19.58 -12.40
CA LYS A 155 -16.60 19.55 -13.74
C LYS A 155 -17.26 20.89 -14.08
N GLU A 156 -18.03 21.46 -13.16
CA GLU A 156 -18.69 22.76 -13.33
C GLU A 156 -17.69 23.91 -13.46
N ALA A 157 -16.54 23.81 -12.80
CA ALA A 157 -15.44 24.77 -12.89
C ALA A 157 -14.55 24.62 -14.15
N ASP A 158 -14.84 23.66 -15.05
CA ASP A 158 -14.00 23.27 -16.20
C ASP A 158 -12.53 22.95 -15.83
N LEU A 159 -12.32 22.35 -14.65
CA LEU A 159 -10.99 22.02 -14.11
C LEU A 159 -10.51 20.61 -14.45
N VAL A 160 -11.20 19.90 -15.36
CA VAL A 160 -10.96 18.48 -15.69
C VAL A 160 -9.87 18.26 -16.75
N LYS A 161 -9.68 19.21 -17.66
CA LYS A 161 -8.62 19.11 -18.67
C LYS A 161 -7.25 19.32 -18.04
N ARG A 162 -6.25 18.59 -18.56
CA ARG A 162 -4.84 18.62 -18.10
C ARG A 162 -4.69 18.33 -16.59
N SER A 163 -5.66 17.64 -16.00
CA SER A 163 -5.66 17.35 -14.57
C SER A 163 -5.60 15.86 -14.26
N LYS A 164 -5.17 15.57 -13.05
CA LYS A 164 -5.26 14.27 -12.40
C LYS A 164 -6.01 14.45 -11.09
N VAL A 165 -6.67 13.39 -10.61
CA VAL A 165 -7.45 13.39 -9.39
C VAL A 165 -6.98 12.28 -8.48
N VAL A 166 -6.60 12.63 -7.25
CA VAL A 166 -6.20 11.71 -6.19
C VAL A 166 -7.38 11.55 -5.25
N MET A 167 -7.76 10.30 -5.00
CA MET A 167 -8.91 9.93 -4.19
C MET A 167 -8.48 9.06 -3.01
N GLU A 168 -9.05 9.35 -1.84
CA GLU A 168 -8.87 8.56 -0.62
C GLU A 168 -9.88 7.42 -0.53
N LYS A 169 -9.51 6.37 0.21
CA LYS A 169 -10.39 5.23 0.53
C LYS A 169 -11.54 5.67 1.46
N PRO A 170 -12.66 4.89 1.54
CA PRO A 170 -13.00 3.68 0.79
C PRO A 170 -13.45 3.89 -0.66
N PHE A 171 -13.15 2.91 -1.52
CA PHE A 171 -13.62 2.83 -2.91
C PHE A 171 -14.77 1.82 -3.01
N GLY A 172 -15.93 2.22 -2.48
CA GLY A 172 -17.06 1.33 -2.27
C GLY A 172 -16.95 0.52 -0.96
N THR A 173 -18.07 -0.10 -0.59
CA THR A 173 -18.20 -0.98 0.60
C THR A 173 -18.67 -2.40 0.26
N ASP A 174 -18.91 -2.61 -1.03
CA ASP A 174 -19.40 -3.80 -1.72
C ASP A 174 -19.23 -3.57 -3.25
N LEU A 175 -19.52 -4.57 -4.06
CA LEU A 175 -19.36 -4.49 -5.51
C LEU A 175 -20.26 -3.39 -6.12
N GLN A 176 -21.53 -3.33 -5.72
CA GLN A 176 -22.49 -2.41 -6.30
C GLN A 176 -22.09 -0.94 -6.09
N SER A 177 -21.70 -0.58 -4.87
CA SER A 177 -21.25 0.76 -4.52
C SER A 177 -19.91 1.11 -5.19
N ALA A 178 -19.00 0.15 -5.35
CA ALA A 178 -17.75 0.36 -6.07
C ALA A 178 -17.97 0.62 -7.57
N VAL A 179 -18.81 -0.18 -8.22
CA VAL A 179 -19.20 0.00 -9.63
C VAL A 179 -19.90 1.35 -9.83
N ALA A 180 -20.82 1.71 -8.93
CA ALA A 180 -21.52 3.00 -8.99
C ALA A 180 -20.55 4.18 -8.86
N LEU A 181 -19.64 4.14 -7.89
CA LEU A 181 -18.61 5.15 -7.68
C LEU A 181 -17.69 5.27 -8.91
N ASN A 182 -17.16 4.15 -9.41
CA ASN A 182 -16.28 4.16 -10.57
C ASN A 182 -16.99 4.69 -11.83
N ALA A 183 -18.23 4.24 -12.07
CA ALA A 183 -19.03 4.75 -13.17
C ALA A 183 -19.29 6.26 -13.05
N PHE A 184 -19.52 6.77 -11.84
CA PHE A 184 -19.67 8.20 -11.59
C PHE A 184 -18.39 8.97 -11.91
N VAL A 185 -17.24 8.54 -11.35
CA VAL A 185 -15.94 9.21 -11.58
C VAL A 185 -15.58 9.19 -13.07
N HIS A 186 -15.86 8.09 -13.77
CA HIS A 186 -15.60 7.94 -15.21
C HIS A 186 -16.46 8.82 -16.13
N ARG A 187 -17.55 9.42 -15.65
CA ARG A 187 -18.29 10.46 -16.40
C ARG A 187 -17.51 11.77 -16.51
N THR A 188 -16.50 11.95 -15.67
CA THR A 188 -15.70 13.17 -15.58
C THR A 188 -14.24 12.92 -15.94
N PHE A 189 -13.61 11.88 -15.38
CA PHE A 189 -12.19 11.59 -15.55
C PHE A 189 -11.95 10.27 -16.31
N LYS A 190 -10.91 10.25 -17.15
CA LYS A 190 -10.40 8.98 -17.72
C LYS A 190 -9.66 8.19 -16.64
N GLU A 191 -9.59 6.87 -16.76
CA GLU A 191 -8.87 6.04 -15.78
C GLU A 191 -7.41 6.48 -15.58
N SER A 192 -6.71 6.89 -16.64
CA SER A 192 -5.34 7.40 -16.56
C SER A 192 -5.18 8.72 -15.80
N GLN A 193 -6.29 9.37 -15.43
CA GLN A 193 -6.31 10.59 -14.62
C GLN A 193 -6.66 10.29 -13.14
N ILE A 194 -7.08 9.07 -12.80
CA ILE A 194 -7.63 8.74 -11.48
C ILE A 194 -6.60 7.96 -10.67
N PHE A 195 -6.28 8.48 -9.48
CA PHE A 195 -5.27 7.96 -8.57
C PHE A 195 -5.94 7.56 -7.26
N ARG A 196 -6.37 6.29 -7.17
CA ARG A 196 -7.01 5.71 -5.99
C ARG A 196 -5.94 5.22 -5.02
N ILE A 197 -5.73 5.96 -3.93
CA ILE A 197 -4.63 5.69 -2.99
C ILE A 197 -4.82 4.34 -2.28
N ASP A 198 -3.75 3.55 -2.31
CA ASP A 198 -3.44 2.59 -1.27
C ASP A 198 -2.03 2.90 -0.73
N HIS A 199 -1.97 3.56 0.43
CA HIS A 199 -0.70 3.94 1.05
C HIS A 199 -0.06 2.80 1.87
N PHE A 200 -0.67 1.61 1.91
CA PHE A 200 -0.28 0.59 2.88
C PHE A 200 1.04 -0.07 2.53
N LEU A 201 1.25 -0.40 1.25
CA LEU A 201 2.54 -0.83 0.77
C LEU A 201 3.33 0.38 0.29
N GLY A 202 4.32 0.80 1.08
CA GLY A 202 5.27 1.83 0.66
C GLY A 202 5.99 1.43 -0.63
N LYS A 203 6.37 2.42 -1.44
CA LYS A 203 6.99 2.17 -2.76
C LYS A 203 8.23 1.29 -2.67
N GLU A 204 9.10 1.60 -1.71
CA GLU A 204 10.36 0.88 -1.52
C GLU A 204 10.11 -0.59 -1.19
N ALA A 205 9.16 -0.87 -0.29
CA ALA A 205 8.79 -2.25 0.04
C ALA A 205 8.23 -3.01 -1.17
N ALA A 206 7.35 -2.37 -1.95
CA ALA A 206 6.83 -2.95 -3.19
C ALA A 206 7.96 -3.23 -4.20
N GLN A 207 8.81 -2.25 -4.46
CA GLN A 207 9.93 -2.35 -5.40
C GLN A 207 10.97 -3.38 -4.95
N ASN A 208 11.21 -3.53 -3.65
CA ASN A 208 12.13 -4.53 -3.13
C ASN A 208 11.61 -5.95 -3.38
N ILE A 209 10.29 -6.20 -3.23
CA ILE A 209 9.68 -7.49 -3.62
C ILE A 209 9.92 -7.76 -5.12
N LEU A 210 9.71 -6.76 -5.98
CA LEU A 210 9.95 -6.90 -7.43
C LEU A 210 11.42 -7.16 -7.76
N ALA A 211 12.33 -6.45 -7.11
CA ALA A 211 13.77 -6.63 -7.27
C ALA A 211 14.18 -8.05 -6.84
N PHE A 212 13.71 -8.51 -5.67
CA PHE A 212 13.98 -9.87 -5.20
C PHE A 212 13.52 -10.93 -6.20
N ARG A 213 12.30 -10.79 -6.73
CA ARG A 213 11.70 -11.77 -7.63
C ARG A 213 12.33 -11.78 -9.02
N PHE A 214 12.57 -10.60 -9.62
CA PHE A 214 12.86 -10.51 -11.04
C PHE A 214 14.31 -10.11 -11.38
N ALA A 215 15.10 -9.66 -10.41
CA ALA A 215 16.53 -9.38 -10.62
C ALA A 215 17.44 -10.57 -10.23
N ASN A 216 16.91 -11.59 -9.55
CA ASN A 216 17.70 -12.67 -8.99
C ASN A 216 17.36 -14.02 -9.62
N GLY A 217 18.26 -14.54 -10.45
CA GLY A 217 18.11 -15.86 -11.10
C GLY A 217 18.05 -17.05 -10.11
N LEU A 218 18.38 -16.83 -8.84
CA LEU A 218 18.20 -17.81 -7.78
C LEU A 218 16.74 -17.97 -7.34
N PHE A 219 15.98 -16.87 -7.29
CA PHE A 219 14.65 -16.85 -6.67
C PHE A 219 13.51 -17.06 -7.68
N GLU A 220 13.59 -16.49 -8.88
CA GLU A 220 12.52 -16.63 -9.88
C GLU A 220 12.16 -18.09 -10.18
N PRO A 221 13.12 -19.01 -10.42
CA PRO A 221 12.79 -20.39 -10.80
C PRO A 221 12.08 -21.19 -9.71
N ILE A 222 12.26 -20.80 -8.44
CA ILE A 222 11.61 -21.41 -7.28
C ILE A 222 10.36 -20.65 -6.82
N TRP A 223 9.94 -19.62 -7.55
CA TRP A 223 8.78 -18.79 -7.21
C TRP A 223 7.48 -19.30 -7.83
N ASN A 224 7.11 -20.55 -7.53
CA ASN A 224 5.91 -21.19 -8.07
C ASN A 224 5.47 -22.39 -7.22
N ARG A 225 4.28 -22.93 -7.51
CA ARG A 225 3.64 -24.08 -6.84
C ARG A 225 4.47 -25.36 -6.76
N ASN A 226 5.54 -25.53 -7.55
CA ASN A 226 6.38 -26.72 -7.45
C ASN A 226 7.32 -26.63 -6.23
N PHE A 227 7.69 -25.42 -5.82
CA PHE A 227 8.66 -25.17 -4.77
C PHE A 227 8.08 -24.44 -3.56
N ILE A 228 7.02 -23.65 -3.73
CA ILE A 228 6.33 -22.98 -2.63
C ILE A 228 5.23 -23.91 -2.11
N ASP A 229 5.21 -24.08 -0.79
CA ASP A 229 4.16 -24.81 -0.07
C ASP A 229 2.97 -23.89 0.23
N HIS A 230 3.22 -22.77 0.90
CA HIS A 230 2.20 -21.78 1.26
C HIS A 230 2.82 -20.39 1.46
N ILE A 231 1.94 -19.38 1.47
CA ILE A 231 2.31 -17.98 1.72
C ILE A 231 1.50 -17.46 2.90
N GLN A 232 2.11 -16.67 3.78
CA GLN A 232 1.46 -15.97 4.88
C GLN A 232 1.72 -14.47 4.73
N ILE A 233 0.67 -13.65 4.75
CA ILE A 233 0.72 -12.19 4.82
C ILE A 233 0.05 -11.80 6.14
N ASP A 234 0.85 -11.31 7.07
CA ASP A 234 0.45 -11.13 8.46
C ASP A 234 0.73 -9.70 8.93
N ILE A 235 -0.34 -9.02 9.34
CA ILE A 235 -0.36 -7.58 9.64
C ILE A 235 -1.09 -7.34 10.97
N PRO A 236 -0.54 -7.81 12.09
CA PRO A 236 -1.12 -7.55 13.40
C PRO A 236 -0.87 -6.10 13.84
N GLU A 237 -1.82 -5.51 14.57
CA GLU A 237 -1.71 -4.18 15.16
C GLU A 237 -1.98 -4.22 16.66
N THR A 238 -1.13 -3.57 17.45
CA THR A 238 -1.33 -3.40 18.90
C THR A 238 -2.35 -2.32 19.24
N LEU A 239 -2.52 -1.35 18.34
CA LEU A 239 -3.41 -0.22 18.51
C LEU A 239 -4.89 -0.65 18.48
N GLY A 240 -5.70 0.05 19.26
CA GLY A 240 -7.16 -0.06 19.23
C GLY A 240 -7.79 0.88 18.20
N LEU A 241 -9.09 1.10 18.34
CA LEU A 241 -9.88 1.95 17.44
C LEU A 241 -10.08 3.39 17.96
N ASP A 242 -9.74 3.64 19.23
CA ASP A 242 -9.85 4.94 19.92
C ASP A 242 -11.13 5.72 19.53
N GLN A 243 -11.01 6.93 18.98
CA GLN A 243 -12.16 7.76 18.59
C GLN A 243 -12.84 7.32 17.28
N ARG A 244 -12.25 6.36 16.55
CA ARG A 244 -12.73 5.89 15.24
C ARG A 244 -13.64 4.66 15.33
N ALA A 245 -13.99 4.20 16.53
CA ALA A 245 -14.82 3.01 16.74
C ALA A 245 -16.14 3.06 15.95
N ASN A 246 -16.84 4.19 15.96
CA ASN A 246 -18.11 4.37 15.21
C ASN A 246 -17.95 4.24 13.69
N PHE A 247 -16.84 4.74 13.13
CA PHE A 247 -16.55 4.56 11.70
C PHE A 247 -16.21 3.09 11.40
N TYR A 248 -15.39 2.49 12.26
CA TYR A 248 -14.95 1.11 12.11
C TYR A 248 -16.09 0.09 12.24
N GLU A 249 -17.11 0.38 13.06
CA GLU A 249 -18.29 -0.47 13.25
C GLU A 249 -19.00 -0.81 11.93
N SER A 250 -19.04 0.14 11.00
CA SER A 250 -19.63 -0.06 9.66
C SER A 250 -18.68 -0.71 8.64
N THR A 251 -17.40 -0.85 8.97
CA THR A 251 -16.33 -1.23 8.05
C THR A 251 -15.77 -2.62 8.36
N GLY A 252 -15.37 -2.87 9.60
CA GLY A 252 -14.69 -4.09 10.02
C GLY A 252 -13.27 -4.24 9.46
N ALA A 253 -12.53 -5.24 9.96
CA ALA A 253 -11.17 -5.51 9.53
C ALA A 253 -11.09 -5.97 8.07
N PHE A 254 -12.11 -6.67 7.55
CA PHE A 254 -12.09 -7.17 6.19
C PHE A 254 -12.08 -6.03 5.16
N LYS A 255 -13.01 -5.07 5.29
CA LYS A 255 -13.08 -3.94 4.34
C LYS A 255 -11.96 -2.92 4.56
N ASP A 256 -11.55 -2.68 5.81
CA ASP A 256 -10.53 -1.66 6.12
C ASP A 256 -9.12 -2.10 5.71
N MET A 257 -8.81 -3.40 5.85
CA MET A 257 -7.45 -3.92 5.69
C MET A 257 -7.33 -4.98 4.58
N VAL A 258 -8.26 -5.93 4.47
CA VAL A 258 -8.07 -7.06 3.54
C VAL A 258 -8.29 -6.62 2.09
N VAL A 259 -9.48 -6.06 1.80
CA VAL A 259 -9.88 -5.65 0.45
C VAL A 259 -8.97 -4.56 -0.10
N THR A 260 -8.62 -3.61 0.76
CA THR A 260 -7.83 -2.42 0.43
C THR A 260 -6.34 -2.71 0.36
N HIS A 261 -5.78 -3.47 1.32
CA HIS A 261 -4.33 -3.55 1.53
C HIS A 261 -3.75 -4.95 1.32
N LEU A 262 -4.24 -5.97 2.05
CA LEU A 262 -3.61 -7.29 2.02
C LEU A 262 -3.72 -7.95 0.63
N PHE A 263 -4.82 -7.73 -0.10
CA PHE A 263 -4.91 -8.18 -1.50
C PHE A 263 -3.91 -7.46 -2.42
N GLN A 264 -3.63 -6.18 -2.19
CA GLN A 264 -2.62 -5.46 -2.98
C GLN A 264 -1.22 -6.01 -2.72
N VAL A 265 -0.87 -6.24 -1.44
CA VAL A 265 0.39 -6.88 -1.06
C VAL A 265 0.50 -8.27 -1.67
N MET A 266 -0.56 -9.08 -1.59
CA MET A 266 -0.63 -10.41 -2.20
C MET A 266 -0.34 -10.34 -3.70
N ALA A 267 -0.94 -9.39 -4.42
CA ALA A 267 -0.71 -9.24 -5.86
C ALA A 267 0.77 -9.00 -6.19
N PHE A 268 1.49 -8.17 -5.44
CA PHE A 268 2.94 -7.97 -5.65
C PHE A 268 3.75 -9.26 -5.44
N VAL A 269 3.35 -10.09 -4.47
CA VAL A 269 4.01 -11.38 -4.18
C VAL A 269 3.76 -12.40 -5.29
N VAL A 270 2.56 -12.43 -5.88
CA VAL A 270 2.12 -13.55 -6.73
C VAL A 270 1.94 -13.20 -8.21
N MET A 271 2.00 -11.93 -8.62
CA MET A 271 1.86 -11.55 -10.02
C MET A 271 2.97 -12.13 -10.92
N GLU A 272 2.71 -12.31 -12.21
CA GLU A 272 3.74 -12.74 -13.17
C GLU A 272 4.80 -11.63 -13.39
N PRO A 273 5.96 -11.96 -14.00
CA PRO A 273 6.92 -10.94 -14.42
C PRO A 273 6.27 -9.93 -15.37
N PRO A 274 6.23 -8.63 -15.04
CA PRO A 274 5.70 -7.63 -15.95
C PRO A 274 6.64 -7.44 -17.13
N THR A 275 6.09 -7.04 -18.28
CA THR A 275 6.88 -6.79 -19.50
C THR A 275 7.92 -5.69 -19.33
N ALA A 276 7.69 -4.76 -18.39
CA ALA A 276 8.64 -3.78 -17.90
C ALA A 276 8.30 -3.38 -16.46
N LEU A 277 9.26 -2.82 -15.71
CA LEU A 277 9.01 -2.20 -14.41
C LEU A 277 8.40 -0.81 -14.58
N GLU A 278 7.24 -0.76 -15.24
CA GLU A 278 6.49 0.45 -15.48
C GLU A 278 5.05 0.32 -14.97
N PRO A 279 4.39 1.44 -14.64
CA PRO A 279 3.15 1.41 -13.87
C PRO A 279 2.06 0.58 -14.54
N ARG A 280 1.87 0.76 -15.86
CA ARG A 280 0.86 0.04 -16.62
C ARG A 280 1.11 -1.48 -16.63
N ALA A 281 2.34 -1.90 -16.91
CA ALA A 281 2.68 -3.32 -16.97
C ALA A 281 2.52 -3.99 -15.58
N ILE A 282 2.89 -3.28 -14.50
CA ILE A 282 2.67 -3.76 -13.14
C ILE A 282 1.17 -3.87 -12.82
N SER A 283 0.37 -2.85 -13.15
CA SER A 283 -1.09 -2.89 -12.94
C SER A 283 -1.76 -4.02 -13.73
N GLU A 284 -1.32 -4.28 -14.97
CA GLU A 284 -1.84 -5.39 -15.79
C GLU A 284 -1.58 -6.75 -15.12
N GLU A 285 -0.38 -6.98 -14.59
CA GLU A 285 -0.08 -8.24 -13.88
C GLU A 285 -0.80 -8.35 -12.53
N LYS A 286 -0.98 -7.25 -11.79
CA LYS A 286 -1.81 -7.23 -10.58
C LYS A 286 -3.27 -7.57 -10.88
N ASN A 287 -3.86 -6.96 -11.91
CA ASN A 287 -5.26 -7.23 -12.28
C ASN A 287 -5.45 -8.69 -12.75
N LYS A 288 -4.45 -9.32 -13.40
CA LYS A 288 -4.51 -10.76 -13.70
C LYS A 288 -4.59 -11.62 -12.44
N VAL A 289 -3.89 -11.25 -11.36
CA VAL A 289 -4.00 -11.94 -10.07
C VAL A 289 -5.42 -11.84 -9.55
N PHE A 290 -6.01 -10.65 -9.51
CA PHE A 290 -7.36 -10.45 -8.99
C PHE A 290 -8.42 -11.22 -9.79
N ARG A 291 -8.33 -11.20 -11.13
CA ARG A 291 -9.22 -12.01 -11.99
C ARG A 291 -9.10 -13.51 -11.72
N SER A 292 -7.89 -13.97 -11.40
CA SER A 292 -7.59 -15.39 -11.10
C SER A 292 -7.84 -15.75 -9.63
N MET A 293 -8.20 -14.79 -8.77
CA MET A 293 -8.52 -15.07 -7.38
C MET A 293 -9.84 -15.84 -7.31
N LEU A 294 -9.87 -16.92 -6.54
CA LEU A 294 -11.11 -17.64 -6.26
C LEU A 294 -12.03 -16.79 -5.36
N PRO A 295 -13.36 -16.92 -5.49
CA PRO A 295 -14.29 -16.31 -4.52
C PRO A 295 -13.94 -16.73 -3.09
N ILE A 296 -14.08 -15.81 -2.14
CA ILE A 296 -13.73 -16.08 -0.74
C ILE A 296 -14.66 -17.16 -0.19
N ASN A 297 -14.07 -18.30 0.17
CA ASN A 297 -14.79 -19.40 0.80
C ASN A 297 -14.99 -19.09 2.29
N THR A 298 -16.24 -18.84 2.69
CA THR A 298 -16.61 -18.45 4.07
C THR A 298 -16.20 -19.49 5.12
N SER A 299 -16.12 -20.78 4.75
CA SER A 299 -15.62 -21.83 5.64
C SER A 299 -14.12 -21.75 5.94
N GLU A 300 -13.37 -21.03 5.11
CA GLU A 300 -11.94 -20.77 5.28
C GLU A 300 -11.67 -19.34 5.78
N VAL A 301 -12.63 -18.76 6.52
CA VAL A 301 -12.53 -17.44 7.14
C VAL A 301 -12.76 -17.55 8.65
N VAL A 302 -11.89 -16.90 9.42
CA VAL A 302 -12.03 -16.71 10.86
C VAL A 302 -12.18 -15.22 11.14
N ARG A 303 -13.38 -14.82 11.57
CA ARG A 303 -13.67 -13.47 12.07
C ARG A 303 -13.49 -13.44 13.59
N GLY A 304 -12.86 -12.38 14.09
CA GLY A 304 -12.62 -12.20 15.51
C GLY A 304 -12.97 -10.79 16.00
N GLN A 305 -13.35 -10.67 17.27
CA GLN A 305 -13.63 -9.40 17.93
C GLN A 305 -12.93 -9.38 19.29
N TYR A 306 -12.12 -8.35 19.58
CA TYR A 306 -11.44 -8.31 20.86
C TYR A 306 -12.42 -8.06 22.00
N GLN A 307 -12.16 -8.68 23.15
CA GLN A 307 -12.97 -8.46 24.35
C GLN A 307 -12.94 -6.97 24.75
N GLY A 308 -14.13 -6.39 24.91
CA GLY A 308 -14.32 -4.98 25.24
C GLY A 308 -14.78 -4.10 24.07
N TYR A 309 -14.72 -4.57 22.82
CA TYR A 309 -15.14 -3.78 21.64
C TYR A 309 -16.59 -3.29 21.74
N ARG A 310 -17.52 -4.17 22.12
CA ARG A 310 -18.96 -3.84 22.34
C ARG A 310 -19.21 -2.79 23.43
N SER A 311 -18.20 -2.48 24.25
CA SER A 311 -18.26 -1.44 25.28
C SER A 311 -17.70 -0.10 24.80
N GLU A 312 -17.15 -0.03 23.59
CA GLU A 312 -16.64 1.22 23.03
C GLU A 312 -17.77 2.18 22.62
N LYS A 313 -17.50 3.48 22.73
CA LYS A 313 -18.47 4.51 22.42
C LYS A 313 -18.82 4.47 20.94
N GLY A 314 -20.10 4.24 20.63
CA GLY A 314 -20.62 4.20 19.26
C GLY A 314 -20.62 2.80 18.63
N VAL A 315 -20.32 1.74 19.40
CA VAL A 315 -20.43 0.34 18.96
C VAL A 315 -21.73 -0.26 19.49
N ALA A 316 -22.40 -1.09 18.69
CA ALA A 316 -23.62 -1.76 19.12
C ALA A 316 -23.32 -2.85 20.16
N PRO A 317 -24.13 -2.99 21.24
CA PRO A 317 -23.93 -4.03 22.26
C PRO A 317 -23.97 -5.48 21.73
N ASP A 318 -24.64 -5.69 20.59
CA ASP A 318 -24.78 -6.95 19.87
C ASP A 318 -23.95 -7.00 18.57
N SER A 319 -23.00 -6.07 18.40
CA SER A 319 -22.15 -5.98 17.21
C SER A 319 -21.44 -7.30 16.89
N GLU A 320 -21.61 -7.75 15.65
CA GLU A 320 -20.86 -8.85 15.05
C GLU A 320 -19.70 -8.35 14.18
N THR A 321 -19.37 -7.05 14.19
CA THR A 321 -18.27 -6.49 13.40
C THR A 321 -16.92 -7.04 13.84
N GLU A 322 -16.13 -7.53 12.91
CA GLU A 322 -14.83 -8.11 13.22
C GLU A 322 -13.74 -7.03 13.37
N THR A 323 -12.95 -7.14 14.44
CA THR A 323 -11.73 -6.36 14.67
C THR A 323 -10.47 -7.16 14.31
N PHE A 324 -10.66 -8.42 13.91
CA PHE A 324 -9.64 -9.36 13.48
C PHE A 324 -10.22 -10.21 12.35
N ILE A 325 -9.41 -10.50 11.34
CA ILE A 325 -9.77 -11.50 10.34
C ILE A 325 -8.54 -12.30 9.91
N ALA A 326 -8.73 -13.60 9.74
CA ALA A 326 -7.81 -14.48 9.04
C ALA A 326 -8.57 -15.25 7.97
N LEU A 327 -7.97 -15.41 6.79
CA LEU A 327 -8.60 -16.12 5.68
C LEU A 327 -7.57 -16.85 4.82
N LYS A 328 -8.01 -17.93 4.18
CA LYS A 328 -7.26 -18.60 3.12
C LYS A 328 -7.80 -18.16 1.76
N VAL A 329 -6.88 -17.81 0.87
CA VAL A 329 -7.15 -17.35 -0.50
C VAL A 329 -6.45 -18.30 -1.46
N GLY A 330 -7.13 -18.61 -2.57
CA GLY A 330 -6.55 -19.37 -3.68
C GLY A 330 -6.48 -18.52 -4.95
N ILE A 331 -5.41 -18.70 -5.71
CA ILE A 331 -5.24 -18.13 -7.06
C ILE A 331 -5.27 -19.26 -8.06
N ASP A 332 -6.28 -19.27 -8.92
CA ASP A 332 -6.48 -20.30 -9.95
C ASP A 332 -5.76 -19.90 -11.25
N ASN A 333 -4.44 -20.08 -11.24
CA ASN A 333 -3.61 -19.97 -12.43
C ASN A 333 -2.48 -21.01 -12.42
N TRP A 334 -1.74 -21.12 -13.52
CA TRP A 334 -0.70 -22.13 -13.67
C TRP A 334 0.41 -22.07 -12.61
N ARG A 335 0.79 -20.86 -12.17
CA ARG A 335 1.87 -20.66 -11.21
C ARG A 335 1.45 -21.02 -9.78
N TRP A 336 0.19 -20.78 -9.40
CA TRP A 336 -0.26 -20.80 -8.00
C TRP A 336 -1.36 -21.81 -7.68
N ALA A 337 -1.91 -22.52 -8.67
CA ALA A 337 -2.97 -23.51 -8.44
C ALA A 337 -2.58 -24.51 -7.33
N GLY A 338 -3.39 -24.54 -6.27
CA GLY A 338 -3.22 -25.41 -5.10
C GLY A 338 -2.28 -24.88 -4.00
N VAL A 339 -1.65 -23.71 -4.17
CA VAL A 339 -0.85 -23.05 -3.11
C VAL A 339 -1.78 -22.19 -2.26
N PRO A 340 -2.00 -22.50 -0.97
CA PRO A 340 -2.79 -21.65 -0.09
C PRO A 340 -2.04 -20.37 0.27
N ILE A 341 -2.76 -19.25 0.22
CA ILE A 341 -2.29 -17.94 0.68
C ILE A 341 -3.10 -17.56 1.90
N TYR A 342 -2.45 -17.41 3.04
CA TYR A 342 -3.07 -17.03 4.29
C TYR A 342 -2.89 -15.54 4.55
N LEU A 343 -3.99 -14.85 4.75
CA LEU A 343 -4.02 -13.42 5.10
C LEU A 343 -4.49 -13.29 6.55
N ARG A 344 -3.82 -12.46 7.36
CA ARG A 344 -4.22 -12.18 8.75
C ARG A 344 -3.96 -10.73 9.13
N THR A 345 -4.93 -10.13 9.79
CA THR A 345 -4.85 -8.76 10.31
C THR A 345 -5.79 -8.59 11.50
N GLY A 346 -5.48 -7.68 12.41
CA GLY A 346 -6.39 -7.38 13.51
C GLY A 346 -5.85 -6.33 14.48
N LYS A 347 -6.77 -5.77 15.26
CA LYS A 347 -6.50 -4.76 16.30
C LYS A 347 -6.26 -5.39 17.65
N ARG A 348 -5.61 -4.66 18.57
CA ARG A 348 -5.31 -5.12 19.94
C ARG A 348 -4.64 -6.50 19.97
N MET A 349 -3.80 -6.80 18.99
CA MET A 349 -3.05 -8.04 18.92
C MET A 349 -1.79 -7.98 19.79
N ALA A 350 -1.15 -9.12 20.01
CA ALA A 350 0.02 -9.25 20.88
C ALA A 350 1.17 -8.30 20.52
N GLU A 351 1.49 -8.19 19.23
CA GLU A 351 2.57 -7.33 18.72
C GLU A 351 2.18 -6.71 17.37
N GLY A 352 2.83 -5.61 16.99
CA GLY A 352 2.61 -4.90 15.74
C GLY A 352 3.68 -5.23 14.73
N GLN A 353 3.32 -5.77 13.56
CA GLN A 353 4.27 -6.10 12.50
C GLN A 353 3.62 -6.11 11.12
N ARG A 354 4.42 -6.12 10.06
CA ARG A 354 3.96 -6.22 8.67
C ARG A 354 4.84 -7.20 7.91
N ILE A 355 4.47 -8.48 7.90
CA ILE A 355 5.35 -9.55 7.42
C ILE A 355 4.72 -10.34 6.28
N ILE A 356 5.54 -10.64 5.27
CA ILE A 356 5.28 -11.68 4.28
C ILE A 356 6.20 -12.86 4.57
N SER A 357 5.66 -14.07 4.72
CA SER A 357 6.44 -15.31 4.81
C SER A 357 6.06 -16.26 3.70
N ILE A 358 7.06 -16.73 2.95
CA ILE A 358 6.92 -17.70 1.88
C ILE A 358 7.62 -18.98 2.34
N ALA A 359 6.84 -20.04 2.53
CA ALA A 359 7.35 -21.34 2.94
C ALA A 359 7.62 -22.20 1.69
N PHE A 360 8.82 -22.77 1.61
CA PHE A 360 9.19 -23.70 0.53
C PHE A 360 8.86 -25.13 0.90
N LYS A 361 8.58 -25.98 -0.09
CA LYS A 361 8.41 -27.41 0.12
C LYS A 361 9.71 -28.04 0.60
N GLU A 362 9.57 -29.01 1.50
CA GLU A 362 10.72 -29.79 1.95
C GLU A 362 11.26 -30.69 0.82
N ALA A 363 12.53 -31.05 0.94
CA ALA A 363 13.14 -31.96 -0.02
C ALA A 363 12.38 -33.31 -0.02
N PRO A 364 12.05 -33.87 -1.20
CA PRO A 364 11.14 -35.01 -1.32
C PRO A 364 11.66 -36.31 -0.68
N ARG A 365 12.97 -36.40 -0.41
CA ARG A 365 13.59 -37.53 0.30
C ARG A 365 14.73 -37.03 1.17
N THR A 366 14.71 -37.39 2.45
CA THR A 366 15.86 -37.20 3.32
C THR A 366 16.88 -38.33 3.14
N MET A 367 18.15 -37.97 2.97
CA MET A 367 19.29 -38.90 3.03
C MET A 367 19.98 -38.84 4.40
N PHE A 368 19.50 -37.99 5.31
CA PHE A 368 20.11 -37.78 6.61
C PHE A 368 19.66 -38.86 7.60
N PRO A 369 20.53 -39.28 8.54
CA PRO A 369 20.19 -40.28 9.55
C PRO A 369 18.95 -39.89 10.36
N ALA A 370 18.25 -40.90 10.89
CA ALA A 370 17.19 -40.67 11.87
C ALA A 370 17.75 -39.87 13.07
N GLY A 371 16.98 -38.88 13.54
CA GLY A 371 17.43 -37.99 14.62
C GLY A 371 18.46 -36.93 14.19
N SER A 372 18.72 -36.76 12.89
CA SER A 372 19.57 -35.67 12.36
C SER A 372 18.97 -34.27 12.56
N GLY A 373 17.67 -34.17 12.82
CA GLY A 373 16.97 -32.89 12.97
C GLY A 373 16.46 -32.29 11.65
N VAL A 374 16.67 -32.97 10.51
CA VAL A 374 16.05 -32.59 9.23
C VAL A 374 14.53 -32.54 9.34
N GLY A 375 13.91 -31.45 8.88
CA GLY A 375 12.47 -31.22 8.96
C GLY A 375 11.92 -30.96 10.37
N ALA A 376 12.74 -31.07 11.43
CA ALA A 376 12.26 -30.94 12.81
C ALA A 376 11.80 -29.50 13.18
N GLN A 377 12.24 -28.50 12.41
CA GLN A 377 11.88 -27.09 12.57
C GLN A 377 11.11 -26.55 11.34
N GLY A 378 10.49 -27.45 10.57
CA GLY A 378 9.66 -27.11 9.42
C GLY A 378 10.44 -26.61 8.19
N PRO A 379 9.70 -26.10 7.18
CA PRO A 379 10.23 -25.77 5.86
C PRO A 379 11.17 -24.57 5.86
N ASP A 380 11.91 -24.40 4.76
CA ASP A 380 12.69 -23.19 4.50
C ASP A 380 11.75 -22.00 4.27
N HIS A 381 12.12 -20.83 4.76
CA HIS A 381 11.26 -19.65 4.65
C HIS A 381 12.04 -18.44 4.14
N LEU A 382 11.44 -17.75 3.18
CA LEU A 382 11.81 -16.39 2.82
C LEU A 382 10.81 -15.42 3.47
N THR A 383 11.32 -14.43 4.20
CA THR A 383 10.51 -13.48 4.95
C THR A 383 10.88 -12.05 4.60
N PHE A 384 9.87 -11.25 4.26
CA PHE A 384 9.98 -9.80 4.07
C PHE A 384 9.34 -9.08 5.26
N ASP A 385 10.10 -8.17 5.87
CA ASP A 385 9.58 -7.17 6.80
C ASP A 385 9.31 -5.88 6.03
N LEU A 386 8.04 -5.46 6.04
CA LEU A 386 7.54 -4.29 5.32
C LEU A 386 7.52 -3.03 6.19
N ALA A 387 8.14 -3.06 7.38
CA ALA A 387 8.41 -1.86 8.16
C ALA A 387 9.41 -0.93 7.42
N ASP A 388 9.58 0.29 7.94
CA ASP A 388 10.32 1.38 7.27
C ASP A 388 11.80 1.03 6.97
N ALA A 389 12.38 0.10 7.73
CA ALA A 389 13.63 -0.56 7.35
C ALA A 389 13.30 -1.91 6.68
N SER A 390 13.43 -1.98 5.36
CA SER A 390 13.18 -3.23 4.65
C SER A 390 14.19 -4.29 5.06
N LYS A 391 13.70 -5.35 5.72
CA LYS A 391 14.51 -6.50 6.11
C LYS A 391 14.04 -7.73 5.37
N VAL A 392 14.99 -8.54 4.93
CA VAL A 392 14.71 -9.84 4.29
C VAL A 392 15.48 -10.92 5.02
N SER A 393 14.84 -12.05 5.32
CA SER A 393 15.52 -13.21 5.88
C SER A 393 15.21 -14.49 5.12
N LEU A 394 16.21 -15.35 4.98
CA LEU A 394 16.10 -16.68 4.42
C LEU A 394 16.53 -17.71 5.46
N SER A 395 15.63 -18.60 5.86
CA SER A 395 15.94 -19.70 6.77
C SER A 395 16.15 -21.02 6.02
N PHE A 396 17.19 -21.76 6.38
CA PHE A 396 17.58 -23.04 5.75
C PHE A 396 18.28 -23.96 6.75
N TYR A 397 18.37 -25.25 6.46
CA TYR A 397 19.09 -26.20 7.31
C TYR A 397 20.60 -26.19 7.04
N GLY A 398 21.40 -26.04 8.09
CA GLY A 398 22.86 -26.16 8.04
C GLY A 398 23.38 -27.23 9.00
N LYS A 399 24.57 -27.77 8.72
CA LYS A 399 25.24 -28.71 9.64
C LYS A 399 25.71 -27.96 10.88
N ARG A 400 25.25 -28.41 12.05
CA ARG A 400 25.77 -27.94 13.34
C ARG A 400 27.24 -28.35 13.48
N PRO A 401 28.17 -27.42 13.79
CA PRO A 401 29.56 -27.75 14.04
C PRO A 401 29.70 -28.80 15.16
N GLY A 402 30.48 -29.85 14.91
CA GLY A 402 30.68 -30.96 15.85
C GLY A 402 30.66 -32.34 15.18
N PRO A 403 30.80 -33.42 15.99
CA PRO A 403 30.73 -34.79 15.50
C PRO A 403 29.30 -35.20 15.10
N GLY A 404 29.20 -36.06 14.08
CA GLY A 404 27.93 -36.56 13.56
C GLY A 404 27.29 -35.65 12.51
N MET A 405 26.07 -36.02 12.11
CA MET A 405 25.27 -35.30 11.12
C MET A 405 24.00 -34.76 11.77
N ARG A 406 24.18 -33.69 12.55
CA ARG A 406 23.08 -32.93 13.15
C ARG A 406 22.89 -31.63 12.36
N LEU A 407 21.65 -31.38 11.97
CA LEU A 407 21.22 -30.19 11.26
C LEU A 407 20.47 -29.27 12.22
N GLU A 408 20.63 -27.98 12.01
CA GLU A 408 19.88 -26.93 12.70
C GLU A 408 19.43 -25.88 11.70
N LYS A 409 18.34 -25.17 12.00
CA LYS A 409 17.87 -24.08 11.17
C LYS A 409 18.78 -22.87 11.36
N LEU A 410 19.42 -22.46 10.27
CA LEU A 410 20.18 -21.23 10.17
C LEU A 410 19.31 -20.16 9.49
N SER A 411 19.66 -18.90 9.72
CA SER A 411 18.98 -17.75 9.11
C SER A 411 20.03 -16.79 8.56
N MET A 412 19.91 -16.44 7.28
CA MET A 412 20.60 -15.31 6.68
C MET A 412 19.68 -14.11 6.70
N GLN A 413 20.14 -12.99 7.25
CA GLN A 413 19.38 -11.76 7.37
C GLN A 413 20.08 -10.66 6.60
N PHE A 414 19.30 -9.97 5.76
CA PHE A 414 19.72 -8.80 5.01
C PHE A 414 18.90 -7.63 5.52
N SER A 415 19.59 -6.62 6.04
CA SER A 415 18.98 -5.34 6.40
C SER A 415 19.65 -4.29 5.54
N THR A 416 18.86 -3.50 4.84
CA THR A 416 19.35 -2.23 4.29
C THR A 416 19.44 -1.25 5.45
N GLN A 417 20.52 -1.33 6.24
CA GLN A 417 20.90 -0.21 7.10
C GLN A 417 21.44 0.91 6.19
N GLU A 418 20.73 2.04 6.20
CA GLU A 418 21.14 3.39 5.82
C GLU A 418 22.43 3.48 4.97
N THR A 419 22.30 3.30 3.66
CA THR A 419 23.32 3.72 2.70
C THR A 419 22.69 4.69 1.69
N ALA A 420 22.25 5.85 2.18
CA ALA A 420 22.16 7.13 1.47
C ALA A 420 21.47 8.16 2.37
N GLU A 421 21.85 9.42 2.24
CA GLU A 421 21.44 10.60 3.00
C GLU A 421 19.94 10.63 3.41
N ILE A 422 19.68 10.68 4.72
CA ILE A 422 18.34 10.81 5.34
C ILE A 422 17.53 12.01 4.76
N ALA A 423 18.18 12.95 4.08
CA ALA A 423 17.57 14.12 3.47
C ALA A 423 16.60 13.80 2.30
N ASP A 424 16.75 12.65 1.63
CA ASP A 424 16.11 12.37 0.33
C ASP A 424 14.96 11.33 0.35
N VAL A 425 14.60 10.79 1.52
CA VAL A 425 13.47 9.85 1.63
C VAL A 425 12.16 10.62 1.78
N LEU A 426 11.24 10.44 0.83
CA LEU A 426 9.89 11.01 0.88
C LEU A 426 9.01 10.21 1.84
N GLU A 427 8.18 10.88 2.64
CA GLU A 427 7.08 10.23 3.36
C GLU A 427 6.07 9.64 2.37
N ALA A 428 5.24 8.69 2.84
CA ALA A 428 4.25 8.01 2.01
C ALA A 428 3.35 8.98 1.22
N TYR A 429 2.80 10.01 1.85
CA TYR A 429 1.90 10.97 1.19
C TYR A 429 2.65 11.93 0.24
N GLU A 430 3.84 12.40 0.62
CA GLU A 430 4.71 13.20 -0.26
C GLU A 430 5.02 12.42 -1.54
N ARG A 431 5.33 11.13 -1.40
CA ARG A 431 5.61 10.25 -2.53
C ARG A 431 4.38 10.04 -3.41
N LEU A 432 3.22 9.77 -2.82
CA LEU A 432 1.97 9.56 -3.57
C LEU A 432 1.59 10.81 -4.38
N ILE A 433 1.72 12.00 -3.80
CA ILE A 433 1.48 13.26 -4.51
C ILE A 433 2.41 13.37 -5.73
N LEU A 434 3.72 13.15 -5.52
CA LEU A 434 4.71 13.25 -6.59
C LEU A 434 4.52 12.18 -7.68
N ASP A 435 4.19 10.95 -7.30
CA ASP A 435 3.90 9.86 -8.24
C ASP A 435 2.63 10.17 -9.05
N ALA A 436 1.60 10.77 -8.44
CA ALA A 436 0.43 11.25 -9.16
C ALA A 436 0.81 12.35 -10.18
N MET A 437 1.62 13.35 -9.80
CA MET A 437 2.15 14.37 -10.73
C MET A 437 2.89 13.73 -11.92
N ARG A 438 3.70 12.69 -11.67
CA ARG A 438 4.41 11.91 -12.69
C ARG A 438 3.50 11.05 -13.56
N GLY A 439 2.33 10.70 -13.05
CA GLY A 439 1.44 9.75 -13.72
C GLY A 439 1.79 8.30 -13.42
N ASP A 440 2.58 8.07 -12.38
CA ASP A 440 2.99 6.76 -11.92
C ASP A 440 1.87 6.11 -11.11
N HIS A 441 1.21 5.12 -11.71
CA HIS A 441 0.11 4.36 -11.11
C HIS A 441 0.58 3.12 -10.30
N THR A 442 1.88 2.93 -10.07
CA THR A 442 2.41 1.68 -9.48
C THR A 442 1.78 1.34 -8.12
N LEU A 443 1.53 2.37 -7.29
CA LEU A 443 0.93 2.24 -5.96
C LEU A 443 -0.57 2.57 -5.93
N PHE A 444 -1.16 2.83 -7.09
CA PHE A 444 -2.56 3.20 -7.20
C PHE A 444 -3.37 2.02 -7.72
N THR A 445 -4.60 1.94 -7.23
CA THR A 445 -5.53 0.88 -7.62
C THR A 445 -6.39 1.31 -8.80
N THR A 446 -6.75 0.34 -9.65
CA THR A 446 -7.59 0.59 -10.82
C THR A 446 -9.05 0.27 -10.53
N ALA A 447 -9.98 0.87 -11.27
CA ALA A 447 -11.41 0.53 -11.18
C ALA A 447 -11.64 -0.98 -11.33
N GLU A 448 -11.07 -1.56 -12.39
CA GLU A 448 -11.15 -2.99 -12.68
C GLU A 448 -10.63 -3.86 -11.53
N GLY A 449 -9.47 -3.48 -10.96
CA GLY A 449 -8.88 -4.21 -9.85
C GLY A 449 -9.75 -4.19 -8.60
N ILE A 450 -10.30 -3.02 -8.25
CA ILE A 450 -11.19 -2.85 -7.08
C ILE A 450 -12.49 -3.62 -7.27
N GLU A 451 -13.13 -3.50 -8.43
CA GLU A 451 -14.38 -4.20 -8.74
C GLU A 451 -14.17 -5.73 -8.69
N SER A 452 -13.08 -6.24 -9.27
CA SER A 452 -12.75 -7.67 -9.19
C SER A 452 -12.54 -8.15 -7.75
N LEU A 453 -11.91 -7.35 -6.90
CA LEU A 453 -11.74 -7.68 -5.48
C LEU A 453 -13.07 -7.71 -4.73
N TRP A 454 -13.97 -6.76 -4.98
CA TRP A 454 -15.30 -6.77 -4.40
C TRP A 454 -16.15 -7.94 -4.88
N GLU A 455 -16.14 -8.24 -6.17
CA GLU A 455 -16.85 -9.40 -6.75
C GLU A 455 -16.43 -10.70 -6.06
N ARG A 456 -15.13 -10.91 -5.87
CA ARG A 456 -14.63 -12.12 -5.17
C ARG A 456 -14.93 -12.13 -3.68
N SER A 457 -15.25 -10.98 -3.11
CA SER A 457 -15.55 -10.80 -1.69
C SER A 457 -17.04 -10.93 -1.36
N GLU A 458 -17.94 -10.88 -2.35
CA GLU A 458 -19.40 -10.94 -2.16
C GLU A 458 -19.85 -12.11 -1.26
N PRO A 459 -19.38 -13.36 -1.45
CA PRO A 459 -19.83 -14.46 -0.59
C PRO A 459 -19.57 -14.23 0.90
N LEU A 460 -18.46 -13.59 1.25
CA LEU A 460 -18.15 -13.26 2.65
C LEU A 460 -18.99 -12.10 3.18
N LEU A 461 -19.37 -11.16 2.32
CA LEU A 461 -20.24 -10.05 2.73
C LEU A 461 -21.69 -10.50 2.93
N GLU A 462 -22.15 -11.47 2.14
CA GLU A 462 -23.52 -12.01 2.20
C GLU A 462 -23.71 -13.00 3.35
N ASP A 463 -22.75 -13.90 3.58
CA ASP A 463 -22.81 -14.92 4.64
C ASP A 463 -21.53 -14.93 5.51
N PRO A 464 -21.29 -13.87 6.31
CA PRO A 464 -20.11 -13.81 7.15
C PRO A 464 -20.19 -14.82 8.31
N PRO A 465 -19.14 -15.62 8.56
CA PRO A 465 -19.08 -16.48 9.73
C PRO A 465 -19.23 -15.70 11.04
N VAL A 466 -19.81 -16.33 12.06
CA VAL A 466 -20.00 -15.73 13.40
C VAL A 466 -18.67 -15.26 13.98
N VAL A 467 -18.68 -14.08 14.60
CA VAL A 467 -17.47 -13.49 15.17
C VAL A 467 -17.04 -14.23 16.43
N LYS A 468 -15.74 -14.50 16.56
CA LYS A 468 -15.17 -15.19 17.73
C LYS A 468 -14.44 -14.21 18.64
N MET A 469 -14.79 -14.21 19.92
CA MET A 469 -14.13 -13.33 20.89
C MET A 469 -12.68 -13.76 21.13
N TYR A 470 -11.76 -12.79 21.26
CA TYR A 470 -10.37 -13.04 21.69
C TYR A 470 -9.92 -12.03 22.75
N PRO A 471 -9.07 -12.42 23.72
CA PRO A 471 -8.52 -11.47 24.69
C PRO A 471 -7.57 -10.48 24.01
N GLN A 472 -7.55 -9.22 24.47
CA GLN A 472 -6.59 -8.22 23.99
C GLN A 472 -5.15 -8.67 24.29
N GLY A 473 -4.22 -8.32 23.40
CA GLY A 473 -2.82 -8.73 23.51
C GLY A 473 -2.55 -10.19 23.13
N THR A 474 -3.52 -10.88 22.51
CA THR A 474 -3.32 -12.24 21.98
C THR A 474 -3.21 -12.24 20.45
N TRP A 475 -2.98 -13.41 19.85
CA TRP A 475 -2.82 -13.57 18.39
C TRP A 475 -4.14 -13.77 17.63
N GLY A 476 -5.26 -13.46 18.26
CA GLY A 476 -6.60 -13.69 17.73
C GLY A 476 -7.25 -14.98 18.27
N PRO A 477 -8.41 -15.39 17.73
CA PRO A 477 -9.14 -16.56 18.20
C PRO A 477 -8.40 -17.88 17.92
N ASN A 478 -8.53 -18.88 18.80
CA ASN A 478 -7.89 -20.20 18.62
C ASN A 478 -8.26 -20.92 17.31
N ALA A 479 -9.39 -20.57 16.70
CA ALA A 479 -9.84 -21.13 15.43
C ALA A 479 -8.84 -20.90 14.27
N ILE A 480 -7.96 -19.91 14.37
CA ILE A 480 -6.93 -19.63 13.36
C ILE A 480 -5.95 -20.80 13.17
N HIS A 481 -5.76 -21.64 14.19
CA HIS A 481 -4.89 -22.81 14.10
C HIS A 481 -5.48 -23.91 13.22
N GLN A 482 -6.82 -24.05 13.23
CA GLN A 482 -7.51 -24.99 12.34
C GLN A 482 -7.47 -24.50 10.88
N LEU A 483 -7.57 -23.18 10.67
CA LEU A 483 -7.52 -22.58 9.34
C LEU A 483 -6.23 -22.89 8.57
N ILE A 484 -5.09 -22.87 9.27
CA ILE A 484 -3.77 -23.05 8.65
C ILE A 484 -3.25 -24.50 8.75
N ALA A 485 -3.92 -25.39 9.49
CA ALA A 485 -3.49 -26.77 9.66
C ALA A 485 -3.34 -27.50 8.31
N PRO A 486 -2.33 -28.39 8.15
CA PRO A 486 -1.37 -28.84 9.15
C PRO A 486 -0.19 -27.87 9.40
N ASN A 487 -0.13 -26.74 8.69
CA ASN A 487 0.87 -25.70 8.90
C ASN A 487 0.57 -24.89 10.17
N ALA A 488 1.47 -23.97 10.50
CA ALA A 488 1.32 -23.07 11.64
C ALA A 488 1.60 -21.62 11.23
N TRP A 489 0.93 -20.69 11.91
CA TRP A 489 1.24 -19.26 11.79
C TRP A 489 2.65 -19.03 12.29
N ARG A 490 3.48 -18.42 11.45
CA ARG A 490 4.85 -18.09 11.84
C ARG A 490 4.81 -16.75 12.58
N LEU A 491 5.02 -16.79 13.89
CA LEU A 491 4.87 -15.61 14.77
C LEU A 491 6.19 -14.83 14.88
N PRO A 492 6.15 -13.53 15.26
CA PRO A 492 7.34 -12.68 15.29
C PRO A 492 8.45 -13.16 16.24
N PHE A 493 8.12 -13.73 17.40
CA PHE A 493 9.10 -14.22 18.37
C PHE A 493 9.96 -15.38 17.84
N GLU A 494 9.52 -16.08 16.79
CA GLU A 494 10.31 -17.10 16.09
C GLU A 494 11.33 -16.48 15.12
N ARG A 495 11.36 -15.14 15.02
CA ARG A 495 12.11 -14.34 14.05
C ARG A 495 12.94 -13.28 14.77
N VAL A 496 13.84 -13.70 15.65
CA VAL A 496 14.77 -12.77 16.29
C VAL A 496 15.74 -12.23 15.23
N TRP A 497 15.58 -10.96 14.88
CA TRP A 497 16.56 -10.23 14.07
C TRP A 497 17.84 -10.07 14.88
N ARG A 498 18.98 -10.39 14.29
CA ARG A 498 20.28 -10.14 14.91
C ARG A 498 20.57 -8.64 14.77
N GLU A 499 21.00 -8.03 15.86
CA GLU A 499 21.46 -6.63 15.89
C GLU A 499 22.68 -6.42 15.00
#